data_AF-A0A9W7IDT1-F1
#
_entry.id   AF-A0A9W7IDT1-F1
#
_cell.length_a   1.000
_cell.length_b   1.000
_cell.length_c   1.000
_cell.angle_alpha   90.00
_cell.angle_beta   90.00
_cell.angle_gamma   90.00
#
_symmetry.space_group_name_H-M   'P 1'
#
loop_
_entity.id
_entity.type
_entity.pdbx_description
1 polymer ?
#
loop_
_entity_poly.entity_id
_entity_poly.type
_entity_poly.pdbx_seq_one_letter_code
_entity_poly.pdbx_strand_id
1 'polypeptide(L)'
;MQYTISKGYKVDSYEFGNQLSGSRMGAKVDAKQYGKDVIVLKNLVKELYAHPETQPKVLGPGGFYEEKWFNTFLEVSGQGIVDGLTHHIYNLGPGDDPNMMNKILDPSYLNQVSQTYKGVSDVVNKFRPQLGAWVSESGGALNGGSKDVSRTFADGFWYLDQMGMASTYDQKVFCRQALIDGNYGLLNATTFVPNPDYYG
;
A
#
# COMPACT_ATOMS: atom_id res chain seq x y z
N MET A 1 7.58 -14.92 -13.80
CA MET A 1 7.70 -16.01 -12.80
C MET A 1 8.69 -17.09 -13.24
N GLN A 2 8.52 -17.77 -14.38
CA GLN A 2 9.44 -18.85 -14.82
C GLN A 2 10.93 -18.44 -14.82
N TYR A 3 11.26 -17.26 -15.35
CA TYR A 3 12.64 -16.74 -15.30
C TYR A 3 13.15 -16.57 -13.87
N THR A 4 12.36 -15.93 -13.00
CA THR A 4 12.66 -15.75 -11.56
C THR A 4 12.95 -17.09 -10.88
N ILE A 5 12.13 -18.11 -11.14
CA ILE A 5 12.30 -19.47 -10.63
C ILE A 5 13.59 -20.10 -11.18
N SER A 6 13.86 -19.98 -12.48
CA SER A 6 15.08 -20.52 -13.11
C SER A 6 16.37 -19.92 -12.55
N LYS A 7 16.29 -18.70 -11.99
CA LYS A 7 17.41 -18.02 -11.33
C LYS A 7 17.52 -18.33 -9.83
N GLY A 8 16.57 -19.09 -9.27
CA GLY A 8 16.51 -19.37 -7.84
C GLY A 8 16.23 -18.14 -6.98
N TYR A 9 15.65 -17.08 -7.57
CA TYR A 9 15.32 -15.88 -6.82
C TYR A 9 14.15 -16.13 -5.89
N LYS A 10 14.35 -15.81 -4.61
CA LYS A 10 13.31 -15.87 -3.60
C LYS A 10 12.42 -14.64 -3.74
N VAL A 11 11.14 -14.88 -3.96
CA VAL A 11 10.10 -13.86 -3.96
C VAL A 11 9.17 -14.18 -2.81
N ASP A 12 8.96 -13.23 -1.90
CA ASP A 12 8.00 -13.41 -0.80
C ASP A 12 6.56 -13.35 -1.33
N SER A 13 6.29 -12.41 -2.24
CA SER A 13 4.94 -12.11 -2.70
C SER A 13 4.90 -11.54 -4.12
N TYR A 14 3.77 -11.71 -4.78
CA TYR A 14 3.41 -11.06 -6.04
C TYR A 14 2.16 -10.19 -5.86
N GLU A 15 2.17 -9.02 -6.50
CA GLU A 15 1.00 -8.17 -6.74
C GLU A 15 0.70 -8.09 -8.24
N PHE A 16 -0.51 -7.65 -8.59
CA PHE A 16 -0.93 -7.53 -9.99
C PHE A 16 -1.57 -6.18 -10.29
N GLY A 17 -0.79 -5.29 -10.90
CA GLY A 17 -1.22 -3.93 -11.17
C GLY A 17 -1.02 -3.00 -9.98
N ASN A 18 -1.25 -1.72 -10.22
CA ASN A 18 -1.05 -0.65 -9.24
C ASN A 18 -2.15 0.40 -9.42
N GLN A 19 -2.84 0.72 -8.32
CA GLN A 19 -3.93 1.71 -8.26
C GLN A 19 -5.06 1.48 -9.28
N LEU A 20 -5.31 0.22 -9.65
CA LEU A 20 -6.41 -0.16 -10.55
C LEU A 20 -7.79 -0.12 -9.88
N SER A 21 -7.81 -0.01 -8.54
CA SER A 21 -9.01 0.00 -7.74
C SER A 21 -9.67 1.37 -7.68
N GLY A 22 -11.00 1.36 -7.71
CA GLY A 22 -11.80 2.56 -7.44
C GLY A 22 -11.78 3.61 -8.56
N SER A 23 -12.07 4.83 -8.15
CA SER A 23 -12.39 5.98 -9.00
C SER A 23 -11.20 6.90 -9.30
N ARG A 24 -10.00 6.58 -8.82
CA ARG A 24 -8.82 7.45 -8.88
C ARG A 24 -8.06 7.35 -10.22
N MET A 25 -6.76 7.64 -10.18
CA MET A 25 -5.92 7.99 -11.33
C MET A 25 -5.67 6.80 -12.26
N GLY A 26 -5.62 7.07 -13.57
CA GLY A 26 -5.15 6.11 -14.57
C GLY A 26 -6.20 5.08 -15.02
N ALA A 27 -5.70 3.91 -15.41
CA ALA A 27 -6.52 2.79 -15.87
C ALA A 27 -7.28 2.15 -14.71
N LYS A 28 -8.52 1.73 -14.97
CA LYS A 28 -9.42 1.18 -13.96
C LYS A 28 -9.89 -0.20 -14.37
N VAL A 29 -9.99 -1.08 -13.37
CA VAL A 29 -10.56 -2.42 -13.56
C VAL A 29 -11.73 -2.58 -12.59
N ASP A 30 -12.84 -3.11 -13.09
CA ASP A 30 -13.98 -3.46 -12.25
C ASP A 30 -13.56 -4.51 -11.21
N ALA A 31 -14.04 -4.37 -9.97
CA ALA A 31 -13.66 -5.24 -8.86
C ALA A 31 -13.95 -6.73 -9.14
N LYS A 32 -15.01 -7.04 -9.89
CA LYS A 32 -15.33 -8.43 -10.24
C LYS A 32 -14.33 -8.99 -11.25
N GLN A 33 -13.92 -8.17 -12.23
CA GLN A 33 -12.91 -8.60 -13.18
C GLN A 33 -11.56 -8.78 -12.48
N TYR A 34 -11.13 -7.78 -11.69
CA TYR A 34 -9.88 -7.87 -10.93
C TYR A 34 -9.86 -9.09 -10.00
N GLY A 35 -10.97 -9.38 -9.30
CA GLY A 35 -11.10 -10.59 -8.48
C GLY A 35 -10.86 -11.89 -9.27
N LYS A 36 -11.41 -12.00 -10.49
CA LYS A 36 -11.18 -13.13 -11.39
C LYS A 36 -9.75 -13.20 -11.92
N ASP A 37 -9.09 -12.06 -12.08
CA ASP A 37 -7.70 -12.01 -12.53
C ASP A 37 -6.75 -12.49 -11.42
N VAL A 38 -7.01 -12.12 -10.16
CA VAL A 38 -6.21 -12.55 -9.00
C VAL A 38 -6.39 -14.05 -8.69
N ILE A 39 -7.63 -14.56 -8.75
CA ILE A 39 -7.96 -15.76 -9.52
C ILE A 39 -6.83 -16.56 -10.19
N VAL A 40 -6.67 -16.20 -11.47
CA VAL A 40 -5.71 -16.75 -12.41
C VAL A 40 -4.29 -16.60 -11.87
N LEU A 41 -3.93 -15.46 -11.28
CA LEU A 41 -2.61 -15.25 -10.70
C LEU A 41 -2.28 -16.30 -9.61
N LYS A 42 -3.19 -16.55 -8.67
CA LYS A 42 -2.96 -17.53 -7.59
C LYS A 42 -2.82 -18.95 -8.15
N ASN A 43 -3.56 -19.28 -9.21
CA ASN A 43 -3.42 -20.56 -9.89
C ASN A 43 -2.07 -20.69 -10.61
N LEU A 44 -1.61 -19.62 -11.28
CA LEU A 44 -0.28 -19.58 -11.90
C LEU A 44 0.84 -19.73 -10.87
N VAL A 45 0.71 -19.08 -9.70
CA VAL A 45 1.67 -19.28 -8.59
C VAL A 45 1.69 -20.75 -8.16
N LYS A 46 0.52 -21.37 -7.95
CA LYS A 46 0.45 -22.78 -7.55
C LYS A 46 1.02 -23.74 -8.59
N GLU A 47 0.79 -23.46 -9.87
CA GLU A 47 1.27 -24.27 -10.98
C GLU A 47 2.79 -24.19 -11.12
N LEU A 48 3.35 -22.98 -11.04
CA LEU A 48 4.78 -22.74 -11.29
C LEU A 48 5.66 -23.04 -10.08
N TYR A 49 5.14 -22.90 -8.86
CA TYR A 49 5.87 -23.17 -7.62
C TYR A 49 5.42 -24.51 -7.01
N ALA A 50 6.13 -25.58 -7.37
CA ALA A 50 5.76 -26.96 -7.05
C ALA A 50 5.67 -27.30 -5.55
N HIS A 51 6.37 -26.55 -4.68
CA HIS A 51 6.40 -26.80 -3.24
C HIS A 51 5.54 -25.78 -2.49
N PRO A 52 4.38 -26.18 -1.91
CA PRO A 52 3.45 -25.30 -1.21
C PRO A 52 4.11 -24.39 -0.16
N GLU A 53 5.01 -24.95 0.65
CA GLU A 53 5.79 -24.26 1.68
C GLU A 53 6.71 -23.14 1.17
N THR A 54 6.97 -23.07 -0.14
CA THR A 54 7.81 -22.04 -0.76
C THR A 54 7.04 -21.17 -1.76
N GLN A 55 5.71 -21.36 -1.86
CA GLN A 55 4.89 -20.57 -2.77
C GLN A 55 4.86 -19.11 -2.30
N PRO A 56 5.21 -18.15 -3.19
CA PRO A 56 5.04 -16.74 -2.88
C PRO A 56 3.57 -16.43 -2.60
N LYS A 57 3.34 -15.48 -1.70
CA LYS A 57 2.00 -14.94 -1.42
C LYS A 57 1.46 -14.18 -2.63
N VAL A 58 0.15 -14.05 -2.72
CA VAL A 58 -0.54 -13.16 -3.64
C VAL A 58 -1.19 -12.04 -2.85
N LEU A 59 -0.75 -10.82 -3.10
CA LEU A 59 -1.20 -9.61 -2.42
C LEU A 59 -2.03 -8.75 -3.37
N GLY A 60 -2.90 -7.90 -2.82
CA GLY A 60 -3.66 -6.95 -3.63
C GLY A 60 -4.79 -6.26 -2.85
N PRO A 61 -5.44 -5.24 -3.44
CA PRO A 61 -5.30 -4.80 -4.83
C PRO A 61 -4.21 -3.73 -5.09
N GLY A 62 -3.46 -3.28 -4.08
CA GLY A 62 -2.45 -2.23 -4.26
C GLY A 62 -3.06 -0.92 -4.76
N GLY A 63 -4.04 -0.39 -4.03
CA GLY A 63 -4.71 0.87 -4.41
C GLY A 63 -5.43 1.56 -3.27
N PHE A 64 -6.09 2.68 -3.58
CA PHE A 64 -6.81 3.44 -2.56
C PHE A 64 -8.10 2.73 -2.16
N TYR A 65 -8.38 2.73 -0.85
CA TYR A 65 -9.57 2.10 -0.30
C TYR A 65 -10.86 2.76 -0.81
N GLU A 66 -11.74 1.93 -1.35
CA GLU A 66 -13.14 2.25 -1.63
C GLU A 66 -14.00 1.05 -1.21
N GLU A 67 -14.88 1.24 -0.22
CA GLU A 67 -15.60 0.16 0.47
C GLU A 67 -16.29 -0.81 -0.50
N LYS A 68 -17.09 -0.29 -1.45
CA LYS A 68 -17.82 -1.12 -2.41
C LYS A 68 -16.89 -1.94 -3.30
N TRP A 69 -15.78 -1.36 -3.73
CA TRP A 69 -14.81 -2.03 -4.60
C TRP A 69 -14.11 -3.15 -3.83
N PHE A 70 -13.60 -2.86 -2.64
CA PHE A 70 -12.88 -3.81 -1.80
C PHE A 70 -13.78 -4.97 -1.32
N ASN A 71 -15.04 -4.68 -0.96
CA ASN A 71 -16.03 -5.71 -0.64
C ASN A 71 -16.26 -6.66 -1.83
N THR A 72 -16.50 -6.09 -3.02
CA THR A 72 -16.75 -6.88 -4.23
C THR A 72 -15.53 -7.72 -4.62
N PHE A 73 -14.33 -7.17 -4.49
CA PHE A 73 -13.08 -7.89 -4.76
C PHE A 73 -12.91 -9.12 -3.86
N LEU A 74 -13.10 -8.97 -2.54
CA LEU A 74 -12.93 -10.09 -1.61
C LEU A 74 -14.06 -11.12 -1.71
N GLU A 75 -15.28 -10.69 -2.05
CA GLU A 75 -16.41 -11.56 -2.35
C GLU A 75 -16.13 -12.43 -3.59
N VAL A 76 -15.67 -11.83 -4.68
CA VAL A 76 -15.41 -12.54 -5.95
C VAL A 76 -14.17 -13.42 -5.86
N SER A 77 -13.08 -12.94 -5.26
CA SER A 77 -11.84 -13.72 -5.20
C SER A 77 -11.99 -14.99 -4.34
N GLY A 78 -12.80 -14.97 -3.29
CA GLY A 78 -13.06 -16.16 -2.45
C GLY A 78 -11.84 -16.66 -1.65
N GLN A 79 -12.10 -17.42 -0.58
CA GLN A 79 -11.10 -17.80 0.43
C GLN A 79 -9.87 -18.51 -0.16
N GLY A 80 -8.69 -18.30 0.42
CA GLY A 80 -7.41 -18.85 -0.09
C GLY A 80 -6.88 -18.18 -1.37
N ILE A 81 -7.67 -17.23 -1.88
CA ILE A 81 -7.42 -16.16 -2.83
C ILE A 81 -6.08 -15.40 -2.71
N VAL A 82 -6.26 -14.27 -2.02
CA VAL A 82 -5.31 -13.28 -1.58
C VAL A 82 -4.78 -13.72 -0.21
N ASP A 83 -3.51 -13.48 0.05
CA ASP A 83 -2.81 -13.77 1.30
C ASP A 83 -2.58 -12.50 2.16
N GLY A 84 -2.81 -11.31 1.60
CA GLY A 84 -2.83 -10.03 2.34
C GLY A 84 -3.55 -8.93 1.56
N LEU A 85 -4.42 -8.17 2.24
CA LEU A 85 -5.18 -7.08 1.64
C LEU A 85 -4.34 -5.80 1.65
N THR A 86 -3.97 -5.31 0.47
CA THR A 86 -3.05 -4.17 0.31
C THR A 86 -3.77 -2.89 -0.10
N HIS A 87 -3.41 -1.77 0.53
CA HIS A 87 -3.97 -0.44 0.21
C HIS A 87 -2.93 0.67 0.36
N HIS A 88 -3.24 1.83 -0.24
CA HIS A 88 -2.32 2.96 -0.34
C HIS A 88 -2.78 4.13 0.53
N ILE A 89 -1.82 4.85 1.13
CA ILE A 89 -2.07 6.00 1.99
C ILE A 89 -1.32 7.24 1.51
N TYR A 90 -2.08 8.27 1.12
CA TYR A 90 -1.60 9.63 0.89
C TYR A 90 -2.66 10.63 1.36
N ASN A 91 -2.55 11.06 2.61
CA ASN A 91 -3.61 11.84 3.28
C ASN A 91 -3.35 13.35 3.33
N LEU A 92 -2.22 13.87 2.83
CA LEU A 92 -1.95 15.32 2.79
C LEU A 92 -2.38 16.00 1.49
N GLY A 93 -2.63 15.22 0.43
CA GLY A 93 -3.04 15.72 -0.88
C GLY A 93 -1.87 15.82 -1.87
N PRO A 94 -1.93 16.74 -2.85
CA PRO A 94 -0.91 16.83 -3.90
C PRO A 94 0.38 17.50 -3.37
N GLY A 95 1.53 17.09 -3.91
CA GLY A 95 2.84 17.58 -3.47
C GLY A 95 3.08 19.08 -3.68
N ASP A 96 2.34 19.73 -4.57
CA ASP A 96 2.42 21.16 -4.85
C ASP A 96 1.47 22.02 -3.99
N ASP A 97 0.76 21.43 -3.02
CA ASP A 97 -0.12 22.18 -2.13
C ASP A 97 0.67 23.17 -1.25
N PRO A 98 0.41 24.50 -1.35
CA PRO A 98 1.13 25.49 -0.55
C PRO A 98 0.80 25.41 0.95
N ASN A 99 -0.26 24.71 1.35
CA ASN A 99 -0.67 24.55 2.75
C ASN A 99 -0.14 23.25 3.39
N MET A 100 0.79 22.55 2.75
CA MET A 100 1.33 21.27 3.23
C MET A 100 1.78 21.32 4.69
N MET A 101 2.52 22.37 5.07
CA MET A 101 3.02 22.52 6.44
C MET A 101 1.89 22.66 7.47
N ASN A 102 0.85 23.43 7.14
CA ASN A 102 -0.30 23.60 8.04
C ASN A 102 -1.06 22.29 8.23
N LYS A 103 -1.15 21.45 7.18
CA LYS A 103 -1.81 20.14 7.25
C LYS A 103 -1.03 19.12 8.07
N ILE A 104 0.29 19.07 7.92
CA ILE A 104 1.16 18.15 8.67
C ILE A 104 1.14 18.45 10.17
N LEU A 105 1.06 19.73 10.53
CA LEU A 105 1.04 20.17 11.93
C LEU A 105 -0.37 20.18 12.55
N ASP A 106 -1.40 19.87 11.78
CA ASP A 106 -2.79 19.81 12.26
C ASP A 106 -3.18 18.35 12.60
N PRO A 107 -3.26 17.97 13.89
CA PRO A 107 -3.66 16.62 14.28
C PRO A 107 -5.09 16.29 13.86
N SER A 108 -5.99 17.28 13.76
CA SER A 108 -7.35 17.05 13.30
C SER A 108 -7.38 16.68 11.81
N TYR A 109 -6.45 17.23 11.04
CA TYR A 109 -6.26 16.88 9.64
C TYR A 109 -5.66 15.48 9.49
N LEU A 110 -4.58 15.17 10.21
CA LEU A 110 -3.96 13.84 10.20
C LEU A 110 -4.95 12.74 10.62
N ASN A 111 -5.79 12.99 11.62
CA ASN A 111 -6.77 12.02 12.12
C ASN A 111 -7.87 11.62 11.12
N GLN A 112 -8.08 12.36 10.03
CA GLN A 112 -9.15 12.05 9.06
C GLN A 112 -8.95 10.69 8.39
N VAL A 113 -7.70 10.28 8.20
CA VAL A 113 -7.34 9.00 7.57
C VAL A 113 -7.72 7.78 8.41
N SER A 114 -8.01 7.96 9.70
CA SER A 114 -8.46 6.88 10.61
C SER A 114 -9.66 6.13 10.04
N GLN A 115 -10.57 6.82 9.34
CA GLN A 115 -11.72 6.18 8.69
C GLN A 115 -11.31 5.23 7.57
N THR A 116 -10.23 5.53 6.84
CA THR A 116 -9.66 4.65 5.82
C THR A 116 -9.11 3.38 6.46
N TYR A 117 -8.26 3.52 7.49
CA TYR A 117 -7.70 2.37 8.21
C TYR A 117 -8.78 1.50 8.85
N LYS A 118 -9.78 2.13 9.48
CA LYS A 118 -10.95 1.45 10.03
C LYS A 118 -11.69 0.68 8.94
N GLY A 119 -11.98 1.33 7.80
CA GLY A 119 -12.70 0.71 6.69
C GLY A 119 -11.99 -0.53 6.15
N VAL A 120 -10.68 -0.45 5.90
CA VAL A 120 -9.89 -1.61 5.46
C VAL A 120 -9.96 -2.73 6.50
N SER A 121 -9.82 -2.39 7.79
CA SER A 121 -9.89 -3.37 8.89
C SER A 121 -11.28 -4.03 8.99
N ASP A 122 -12.35 -3.26 8.83
CA ASP A 122 -13.72 -3.78 8.82
C ASP A 122 -13.93 -4.75 7.66
N VAL A 123 -13.39 -4.46 6.47
CA VAL A 123 -13.45 -5.35 5.31
C VAL A 123 -12.68 -6.65 5.56
N VAL A 124 -11.47 -6.57 6.12
CA VAL A 124 -10.71 -7.76 6.51
C VAL A 124 -11.50 -8.59 7.53
N ASN A 125 -12.02 -7.97 8.58
CA ASN A 125 -12.78 -8.67 9.62
C ASN A 125 -14.08 -9.30 9.09
N LYS A 126 -14.73 -8.65 8.14
CA LYS A 126 -15.97 -9.15 7.53
C LYS A 126 -15.73 -10.39 6.67
N PHE A 127 -14.69 -10.36 5.83
CA PHE A 127 -14.49 -11.41 4.83
C PHE A 127 -13.48 -12.47 5.29
N ARG A 128 -12.35 -12.06 5.90
CA ARG A 128 -11.19 -12.91 6.23
C ARG A 128 -10.33 -12.32 7.35
N PRO A 129 -10.71 -12.47 8.63
CA PRO A 129 -9.94 -11.95 9.76
C PRO A 129 -8.45 -12.34 9.76
N GLN A 130 -8.12 -13.49 9.19
CA GLN A 130 -6.75 -14.02 9.09
C GLN A 130 -5.90 -13.39 7.97
N LEU A 131 -6.50 -12.64 7.04
CA LEU A 131 -5.81 -12.09 5.86
C LEU A 131 -4.79 -11.00 6.23
N GLY A 132 -5.08 -10.22 7.29
CA GLY A 132 -4.32 -9.02 7.63
C GLY A 132 -4.42 -7.92 6.58
N ALA A 133 -4.34 -6.67 7.03
CA ALA A 133 -4.31 -5.50 6.17
C ALA A 133 -2.90 -4.91 6.09
N TRP A 134 -2.50 -4.43 4.93
CA TRP A 134 -1.13 -3.98 4.64
C TRP A 134 -1.20 -2.62 3.95
N VAL A 135 -0.47 -1.64 4.47
CA VAL A 135 -0.21 -0.41 3.72
C VAL A 135 0.95 -0.72 2.77
N SER A 136 0.67 -1.03 1.51
CA SER A 136 1.69 -1.45 0.53
C SER A 136 2.41 -0.31 -0.16
N GLU A 137 1.88 0.91 -0.05
CA GLU A 137 2.49 2.14 -0.55
C GLU A 137 1.99 3.33 0.28
N SER A 138 2.88 4.18 0.78
CA SER A 138 2.48 5.34 1.57
C SER A 138 3.43 6.52 1.47
N GLY A 139 2.89 7.72 1.43
CA GLY A 139 3.64 8.97 1.53
C GLY A 139 2.70 10.06 2.04
N GLY A 140 3.23 11.13 2.63
CA GLY A 140 2.36 12.23 3.07
C GLY A 140 1.59 12.83 1.89
N ALA A 141 2.33 13.20 0.85
CA ALA A 141 1.80 13.85 -0.33
C ALA A 141 2.04 13.05 -1.62
N LEU A 142 1.07 13.14 -2.53
CA LEU A 142 1.11 12.54 -3.86
C LEU A 142 2.16 13.23 -4.76
N ASN A 143 2.34 12.71 -5.99
CA ASN A 143 3.15 13.32 -7.04
C ASN A 143 4.63 13.53 -6.67
N GLY A 144 5.20 12.55 -5.97
CA GLY A 144 6.60 12.61 -5.55
C GLY A 144 6.82 13.36 -4.22
N GLY A 145 5.77 13.78 -3.52
CA GLY A 145 5.87 14.48 -2.24
C GLY A 145 6.09 15.98 -2.41
N SER A 146 6.00 16.72 -1.31
CA SER A 146 6.21 18.18 -1.32
C SER A 146 7.69 18.52 -1.31
N LYS A 147 8.11 19.38 -2.24
CA LYS A 147 9.51 19.78 -2.39
C LYS A 147 10.09 20.46 -1.13
N ASP A 148 9.24 21.20 -0.41
CA ASP A 148 9.65 22.03 0.72
C ASP A 148 9.39 21.34 2.08
N VAL A 149 8.71 20.19 2.07
CA VAL A 149 8.28 19.52 3.31
C VAL A 149 8.71 18.06 3.38
N SER A 150 8.46 17.26 2.34
CA SER A 150 8.56 15.78 2.42
C SER A 150 9.98 15.21 2.56
N ARG A 151 11.01 16.06 2.42
CA ARG A 151 12.42 15.71 2.64
C ARG A 151 12.99 16.26 3.95
N THR A 152 12.15 16.90 4.76
CA THR A 152 12.57 17.67 5.94
C THR A 152 12.11 16.98 7.21
N PHE A 153 12.60 17.45 8.36
CA PHE A 153 12.18 16.94 9.67
C PHE A 153 10.66 17.06 9.90
N ALA A 154 9.99 17.99 9.22
CA ALA A 154 8.55 18.14 9.36
C ALA A 154 7.76 16.93 8.81
N ASP A 155 8.26 16.21 7.81
CA ASP A 155 7.57 15.01 7.29
C ASP A 155 7.49 13.89 8.35
N GLY A 156 8.45 13.86 9.28
CA GLY A 156 8.47 12.93 10.42
C GLY A 156 7.23 13.00 11.31
N PHE A 157 6.57 14.16 11.43
CA PHE A 157 5.30 14.27 12.14
C PHE A 157 4.22 13.42 11.48
N TRP A 158 4.14 13.46 10.15
CA TRP A 158 3.25 12.59 9.39
C TRP A 158 3.71 11.14 9.45
N TYR A 159 5.00 10.87 9.24
CA TYR A 159 5.49 9.50 9.12
C TYR A 159 5.27 8.69 10.40
N LEU A 160 5.64 9.24 11.56
CA LEU A 160 5.44 8.60 12.85
C LEU A 160 3.97 8.48 13.23
N ASP A 161 3.16 9.51 12.96
CA ASP A 161 1.71 9.48 13.19
C ASP A 161 1.03 8.38 12.38
N GLN A 162 1.36 8.25 11.08
CA GLN A 162 0.77 7.24 10.23
C GLN A 162 1.23 5.82 10.55
N MET A 163 2.47 5.62 10.98
CA MET A 163 2.90 4.32 11.51
C MET A 163 2.15 3.95 12.79
N GLY A 164 1.91 4.94 13.67
CA GLY A 164 1.07 4.78 14.86
C GLY A 164 -0.37 4.39 14.49
N MET A 165 -0.98 5.14 13.56
CA MET A 165 -2.32 4.90 13.05
C MET A 165 -2.46 3.50 12.44
N ALA A 166 -1.52 3.10 11.58
CA ALA A 166 -1.48 1.78 10.99
C ALA A 166 -1.41 0.68 12.06
N SER A 167 -0.59 0.88 13.09
CA SER A 167 -0.48 -0.05 14.22
C SER A 167 -1.77 -0.15 15.04
N THR A 168 -2.45 0.98 15.29
CA THR A 168 -3.74 1.01 16.01
C THR A 168 -4.84 0.22 15.30
N TYR A 169 -4.82 0.21 13.97
CA TYR A 169 -5.78 -0.53 13.13
C TYR A 169 -5.21 -1.86 12.61
N ASP A 170 -4.27 -2.46 13.34
CA ASP A 170 -3.75 -3.81 13.11
C ASP A 170 -3.23 -4.06 11.67
N GLN A 171 -2.69 -3.01 11.04
CA GLN A 171 -2.00 -3.15 9.76
C GLN A 171 -0.67 -3.87 9.98
N LYS A 172 -0.46 -4.96 9.24
CA LYS A 172 0.67 -5.87 9.44
C LYS A 172 1.96 -5.41 8.80
N VAL A 173 1.86 -4.53 7.80
CA VAL A 173 2.98 -4.00 7.02
C VAL A 173 2.71 -2.54 6.69
N PHE A 174 3.78 -1.74 6.73
CA PHE A 174 3.78 -0.33 6.34
C PHE A 174 4.94 -0.05 5.40
N CYS A 175 4.64 0.08 4.11
CA CYS A 175 5.61 0.35 3.06
C CYS A 175 5.69 1.86 2.78
N ARG A 176 6.83 2.47 3.10
CA ARG A 176 7.15 3.87 2.81
C ARG A 176 7.53 4.04 1.33
N GLN A 177 6.75 4.86 0.63
CA GLN A 177 7.13 5.45 -0.64
C GLN A 177 8.01 6.68 -0.35
N ALA A 178 9.30 6.70 -0.67
CA ALA A 178 10.10 5.60 -1.23
C ALA A 178 11.42 5.48 -0.46
N LEU A 179 12.10 4.33 -0.58
CA LEU A 179 13.47 4.20 -0.08
C LEU A 179 14.40 5.23 -0.73
N ILE A 180 14.26 5.46 -2.04
CA ILE A 180 15.06 6.39 -2.82
C ILE A 180 14.17 7.06 -3.87
N ASP A 181 14.53 8.29 -4.23
CA ASP A 181 13.84 9.14 -5.22
C ASP A 181 12.55 9.81 -4.71
N GLY A 182 12.12 10.86 -5.41
CA GLY A 182 11.07 11.77 -4.98
C GLY A 182 11.49 12.68 -3.82
N ASN A 183 10.66 13.67 -3.52
CA ASN A 183 10.82 14.52 -2.35
C ASN A 183 10.56 13.75 -1.05
N TYR A 184 9.74 12.70 -1.08
CA TYR A 184 9.46 11.83 0.07
C TYR A 184 10.49 10.71 0.30
N GLY A 185 11.55 10.66 -0.52
CA GLY A 185 12.51 9.57 -0.50
C GLY A 185 13.29 9.55 0.81
N LEU A 186 13.51 8.38 1.41
CA LEU A 186 14.34 8.27 2.61
C LEU A 186 15.81 8.58 2.30
N LEU A 187 16.27 8.30 1.08
CA LEU A 187 17.60 8.62 0.59
C LEU A 187 17.53 9.59 -0.59
N ASN A 188 18.43 10.55 -0.61
CA ASN A 188 18.65 11.39 -1.78
C ASN A 188 19.11 10.55 -2.98
N ALA A 189 18.44 10.69 -4.12
CA ALA A 189 18.67 9.82 -5.29
C ALA A 189 20.07 9.94 -5.93
N THR A 190 20.77 11.06 -5.73
CA THR A 190 22.10 11.30 -6.32
C THR A 190 23.23 11.05 -5.34
N THR A 191 23.05 11.49 -4.09
CA THR A 191 24.11 11.47 -3.08
C THR A 191 24.00 10.29 -2.12
N PHE A 192 22.85 9.61 -2.07
CA PHE A 192 22.49 8.59 -1.08
C PHE A 192 22.55 9.07 0.38
N VAL A 193 22.64 10.39 0.59
CA VAL A 193 22.55 10.97 1.94
C VAL A 193 21.12 10.78 2.45
N PRO A 194 20.94 10.25 3.67
CA PRO A 194 19.62 10.04 4.25
C PRO A 194 18.94 11.37 4.62
N ASN A 195 17.65 11.46 4.28
CA ASN A 195 16.75 12.49 4.78
C ASN A 195 16.33 12.17 6.23
N PRO A 196 15.78 13.14 6.99
CA PRO A 196 15.44 12.95 8.40
C PRO A 196 14.63 11.69 8.71
N ASP A 197 13.58 11.41 7.93
CA ASP A 197 12.71 10.24 8.09
C ASP A 197 13.42 8.88 8.00
N TYR A 198 14.64 8.81 7.43
CA TYR A 198 15.43 7.58 7.45
C TYR A 198 15.78 7.14 8.88
N TYR A 199 15.89 8.09 9.81
CA TYR A 199 16.28 7.85 11.20
C TYR A 199 15.10 7.64 12.15
N GLY A 200 13.87 7.85 11.67
CA GLY A 200 12.66 7.87 12.49
C GLY A 200 12.06 9.25 12.63
#